data_AF-A0A9P6RW17-F1
#
_entry.id   AF-A0A9P6RW17-F1
#
_cell.length_a   1.000
_cell.length_b   1.000
_cell.length_c   1.000
_cell.angle_alpha   90.00
_cell.angle_beta   90.00
_cell.angle_gamma   90.00
#
_symmetry.space_group_name_H-M   'P 1'
#
loop_
_entity.id
_entity.type
_entity.pdbx_description
1 polymer ?
#
loop_
_entity_poly.entity_id
_entity_poly.type
_entity_poly.pdbx_seq_one_letter_code
_entity_poly.pdbx_strand_id
1 'polypeptide(L)' 'MTVKVWDVESGKCLVEVIEFAGEVNSIAWKPLMPSDSDGAMYFVTGCTDKSVRMWKLVEPGG' A
#
# COMPACT_ATOMS: atom_id res chain seq x y z
N MET A 1 -2.47 -14.55 0.97
CA MET A 1 -3.46 -13.45 0.81
C MET A 1 -2.85 -12.38 -0.10
N THR A 2 -3.65 -11.57 -0.79
CA THR A 2 -3.14 -10.52 -1.68
C THR A 2 -3.57 -9.14 -1.22
N VAL A 3 -2.71 -8.14 -1.42
CA VAL A 3 -3.08 -6.72 -1.29
C VAL A 3 -3.04 -6.08 -2.67
N LYS A 4 -4.09 -5.35 -3.03
CA LYS A 4 -4.20 -4.67 -4.33
C LYS A 4 -4.42 -3.18 -4.12
N VAL A 5 -3.70 -2.37 -4.88
CA VAL A 5 -3.89 -0.92 -4.95
C VAL A 5 -4.59 -0.61 -6.26
N TRP A 6 -5.60 0.25 -6.20
CA TRP A 6 -6.47 0.55 -7.32
C TRP A 6 -6.49 2.05 -7.58
N ASP A 7 -6.55 2.41 -8.85
CA ASP A 7 -7.02 3.71 -9.26
C ASP A 7 -8.55 3.71 -9.17
N VAL A 8 -9.11 4.60 -8.35
CA VAL A 8 -10.54 4.61 -8.04
C VAL A 8 -11.37 5.09 -9.23
N GLU A 9 -10.84 6.02 -10.03
CA GLU A 9 -11.56 6.61 -11.16
C GLU A 9 -11.71 5.64 -12.33
N SER A 10 -10.63 4.97 -12.72
CA SER A 10 -10.62 4.02 -13.84
C SER A 10 -10.94 2.59 -13.43
N GLY A 11 -10.92 2.28 -12.13
CA GLY A 11 -11.08 0.92 -11.59
C GLY A 11 -9.90 0.00 -11.91
N LYS A 12 -8.77 0.52 -12.40
CA LYS A 12 -7.61 -0.28 -12.76
C LYS A 12 -6.83 -0.68 -11.51
N CYS A 13 -6.44 -1.96 -11.45
CA CYS A 13 -5.47 -2.43 -10.47
C CYS A 13 -4.09 -1.89 -10.84
N LEU A 14 -3.54 -1.01 -10.00
CA LEU A 14 -2.22 -0.42 -10.18
C LEU A 14 -1.11 -1.36 -9.68
N VAL A 15 -1.34 -2.01 -8.54
CA VAL A 15 -0.35 -2.87 -7.89
C VAL A 15 -1.04 -4.09 -7.30
N GLU A 16 -0.42 -5.25 -7.44
CA GLU A 16 -0.83 -6.49 -6.76
C GLU A 16 0.37 -7.09 -6.03
N VAL A 17 0.24 -7.24 -4.71
CA VAL A 17 1.25 -7.82 -3.82
C VAL A 17 0.79 -9.19 -3.36
N ILE A 18 1.56 -10.22 -3.71
CA ILE A 18 1.24 -11.63 -3.45
C ILE A 18 2.16 -12.30 -2.39
N GLU A 19 2.87 -11.50 -1.60
CA GLU A 19 3.94 -11.99 -0.72
C GLU A 19 3.49 -12.39 0.69
N PHE A 20 2.19 -12.37 0.99
CA PHE A 20 1.68 -12.61 2.33
C PHE A 20 1.38 -14.08 2.57
N ALA A 21 2.08 -14.67 3.54
CA ALA A 21 1.93 -16.06 3.98
C ALA A 21 0.78 -16.26 5.00
N GLY A 22 -0.01 -15.22 5.25
CA GLY A 22 -1.15 -15.21 6.16
C GLY A 22 -2.26 -14.26 5.66
N GLU A 23 -3.30 -14.12 6.47
CA GLU A 23 -4.40 -13.19 6.22
C GLU A 23 -3.99 -11.76 6.58
N VAL A 24 -4.32 -10.81 5.72
CA VAL A 24 -4.12 -9.39 5.97
C VAL A 24 -5.36 -8.88 6.67
N ASN A 25 -5.23 -8.56 7.96
CA ASN A 25 -6.36 -8.19 8.81
C ASN A 25 -6.49 -6.68 9.00
N SER A 26 -5.48 -5.91 8.61
CA SER A 26 -5.47 -4.47 8.79
C SER A 26 -4.64 -3.79 7.72
N ILE A 27 -5.12 -2.62 7.28
CA ILE A 27 -4.45 -1.71 6.37
C ILE A 27 -4.64 -0.28 6.86
N ALA A 28 -3.58 0.52 6.83
CA ALA A 28 -3.65 1.94 7.18
C ALA A 28 -2.75 2.76 6.26
N TRP A 29 -3.29 3.84 5.72
CA TRP A 29 -2.54 4.83 4.94
C TRP A 29 -1.88 5.83 5.88
N LYS A 30 -0.67 6.29 5.53
CA LYS A 30 -0.18 7.53 6.13
C LYS A 30 -1.07 8.69 5.66
N PRO A 31 -1.37 9.68 6.51
CA PRO A 31 -1.99 10.90 6.05
C PRO A 31 -1.03 11.66 5.12
N LEU A 32 -1.57 12.31 4.09
CA LEU A 32 -0.81 13.29 3.31
C LEU A 32 -0.67 14.56 4.15
N MET A 33 0.56 14.89 4.55
CA MET A 33 0.83 16.14 5.26
C MET A 33 1.38 17.20 4.31
N PRO A 34 1.15 18.51 4.59
CA PRO A 34 1.70 19.60 3.77
C PRO A 34 3.24 19.58 3.69
N SER A 35 3.89 18.94 4.66
CA SER A 35 5.34 18.73 4.70
C SER A 35 5.84 17.59 3.81
N ASP A 36 4.94 16.76 3.27
CA ASP A 36 5.29 15.65 2.37
C ASP A 36 5.60 16.19 0.97
N SER A 37 6.75 16.86 0.82
CA SER A 37 7.19 17.49 -0.42
C SER A 37 7.49 16.50 -1.55
N ASP A 38 7.71 15.22 -1.24
CA ASP A 38 8.00 14.15 -2.21
C ASP A 38 6.72 13.58 -2.86
N GLY A 39 5.52 13.97 -2.40
CA GLY A 39 4.25 13.40 -2.87
C GLY A 39 4.07 11.90 -2.61
N ALA A 40 5.08 11.25 -2.02
CA ALA A 40 5.11 9.82 -1.81
C ALA A 40 4.00 9.37 -0.86
N MET A 41 3.23 8.37 -1.30
CA MET A 41 2.21 7.73 -0.48
C MET A 41 2.81 6.51 0.19
N TYR A 42 2.48 6.33 1.48
CA TYR A 42 2.89 5.15 2.23
C TYR A 42 1.68 4.50 2.87
N PHE A 43 1.73 3.19 3.03
CA PHE A 43 0.73 2.44 3.79
C PHE A 43 1.38 1.27 4.51
N VAL A 44 0.70 0.79 5.54
CA VAL A 44 1.12 -0.37 6.33
C VAL A 44 0.06 -1.46 6.28
N THR A 45 0.51 -2.71 6.31
CA THR A 45 -0.34 -3.91 6.31
C THR A 45 0.03 -4.79 7.50
N GLY A 46 -0.95 -5.19 8.29
CA GLY A 46 -0.81 -6.16 9.37
C GLY A 46 -1.27 -7.54 8.94
N CYS A 47 -0.42 -8.55 9.10
CA CYS A 47 -0.66 -9.91 8.62
C CYS A 47 -0.57 -10.95 9.76
N THR A 48 -1.34 -12.04 9.66
CA THR A 48 -1.28 -13.16 10.62
C THR A 48 0.02 -13.95 10.54
N ASP A 49 0.85 -13.74 9.52
CA ASP A 49 2.21 -14.26 9.42
C ASP A 49 3.19 -13.64 10.43
N LYS A 50 2.67 -12.84 11.38
CA LYS A 50 3.40 -12.11 12.43
C LYS A 50 4.26 -10.98 11.87
N SER A 51 4.01 -10.52 10.65
CA SER A 51 4.67 -9.36 10.06
C SER A 51 3.75 -8.14 10.00
N VAL A 52 4.37 -6.97 10.18
CA VAL A 52 3.84 -5.69 9.72
C VAL A 52 4.77 -5.22 8.62
N ARG A 53 4.19 -4.88 7.47
CA ARG A 53 4.96 -4.42 6.30
C ARG A 53 4.56 -2.99 5.96
N MET A 54 5.56 -2.18 5.63
CA MET A 54 5.38 -0.82 5.16
C MET A 54 5.71 -0.74 3.68
N TRP A 55 4.89 -0.01 2.94
CA TRP A 55 4.95 0.09 1.49
C TRP A 55 5.08 1.56 1.11
N LYS A 56 5.97 1.88 0.17
CA LYS A 56 6.04 3.17 -0.52
C LYS A 56 5.44 2.99 -1.90
N LEU A 57 4.38 3.72 -2.22
CA LEU A 57 3.87 3.80 -3.58
C LEU A 57 4.75 4.80 -4.35
N VAL A 58 5.36 4.34 -5.43
CA VAL A 58 6.16 5.16 -6.34
C VAL A 58 5.45 5.19 -7.68
N GLU A 59 5.22 6.38 -8.23
CA GLU A 59 4.74 6.48 -9.61
C GLU A 59 5.87 6.08 -10.56
N PRO A 60 5.60 5.26 -11.58
CA PRO A 60 6.59 4.93 -12.59
C PRO A 60 6.83 6.14 -13.50
N GLY A 61 7.67 7.08 -13.04
CA GLY A 61 8.00 8.27 -13.83
C GLY A 61 8.76 9.40 -13.11
N GLY A 62 9.31 9.16 -11.92
CA GLY A 62 10.23 10.10 -11.25
C GLY A 62 11.58 10.21 -11.94
#